data_AF-A0A174QI47-F1
#
_entry.id   AF-A0A174QI47-F1
#
_cell.length_a   1.000
_cell.length_b   1.000
_cell.length_c   1.000
_cell.angle_alpha   90.00
_cell.angle_beta   90.00
_cell.angle_gamma   90.00
#
_symmetry.space_group_name_H-M   'P 1'
#
loop_
_entity.id
_entity.type
_entity.pdbx_description
1 polymer ?
#
loop_
_entity_poly.entity_id
_entity_poly.type
_entity_poly.pdbx_seq_one_letter_code
_entity_poly.pdbx_strand_id
1 'polypeptide(L)'
;MNEKEAILKLKNDSHEAFTFFYQQYWNMIYNFTRLYTNSIDDSKEIVQQVFIKLWENRKFLKEDENFEGFLFIIARNIIFNSFKRSFNEDFYKISVLKAYTETRMKDYYEIEEDIYATELKEYLTLLIDSLPPRQKEIFLLSREENLSYSEIADRLGISVKTVEHSISKSLKYLKANVRLMLIFFAFY
;
A
#
# COMPACT_ATOMS: atom_id res chain seq x y z
N MET A 1 29.71 4.92 13.93
CA MET A 1 29.71 4.36 12.57
C MET A 1 28.86 5.26 11.70
N ASN A 2 29.32 5.65 10.52
CA ASN A 2 28.49 6.40 9.57
C ASN A 2 27.72 5.42 8.65
N GLU A 3 26.72 5.92 7.93
CA GLU A 3 25.82 5.09 7.11
C GLU A 3 26.59 4.28 6.05
N LYS A 4 27.47 4.93 5.28
CA LYS A 4 28.27 4.26 4.23
C LYS A 4 29.16 3.15 4.78
N GLU A 5 29.84 3.43 5.89
CA GLU A 5 30.66 2.45 6.60
C GLU A 5 29.82 1.27 7.10
N ALA A 6 28.62 1.55 7.63
CA ALA A 6 27.69 0.52 8.05
C ALA A 6 27.21 -0.33 6.87
N ILE A 7 26.91 0.25 5.70
CA ILE A 7 26.53 -0.51 4.49
C ILE A 7 27.65 -1.46 4.07
N LEU A 8 28.89 -0.98 4.01
CA LEU A 8 30.06 -1.79 3.67
C LEU A 8 30.26 -2.97 4.65
N LYS A 9 30.10 -2.71 5.94
CA LYS A 9 30.18 -3.76 6.97
C LYS A 9 29.01 -4.74 6.88
N LEU A 10 27.80 -4.25 6.61
CA LEU A 10 26.59 -5.08 6.47
C LEU A 10 26.71 -6.02 5.26
N LYS A 11 27.26 -5.54 4.13
CA LYS A 11 27.60 -6.37 2.96
C LYS A 11 28.57 -7.50 3.31
N ASN A 12 29.39 -7.34 4.35
CA ASN A 12 30.31 -8.36 4.84
C ASN A 12 29.75 -9.13 6.06
N ASP A 13 28.42 -9.27 6.17
CA ASP A 13 27.74 -10.08 7.18
C ASP A 13 27.96 -9.60 8.64
N SER A 14 28.30 -8.32 8.81
CA SER A 14 28.45 -7.72 10.13
C SER A 14 27.09 -7.56 10.84
N HIS A 15 26.96 -8.26 11.96
CA HIS A 15 25.80 -8.16 12.84
C HIS A 15 25.77 -6.82 13.60
N GLU A 16 26.93 -6.23 13.85
CA GLU A 16 27.04 -4.89 14.44
C GLU A 16 26.43 -3.84 13.50
N ALA A 17 26.75 -3.92 12.20
CA ALA A 17 26.18 -3.04 11.19
C ALA A 17 24.67 -3.22 11.05
N PHE A 18 24.18 -4.46 11.11
CA PHE A 18 22.74 -4.71 11.13
C PHE A 18 22.06 -4.11 12.36
N THR A 19 22.66 -4.26 13.54
CA THR A 19 22.12 -3.72 14.79
C THR A 19 22.06 -2.20 14.74
N PHE A 20 23.11 -1.56 14.19
CA PHE A 20 23.14 -0.12 13.96
C PHE A 20 21.96 0.35 13.10
N PHE A 21 21.73 -0.29 11.95
CA PHE A 21 20.58 0.04 11.09
C PHE A 21 19.24 -0.24 11.76
N TYR A 22 19.13 -1.35 12.47
CA TYR A 22 17.92 -1.69 13.20
C TYR A 22 17.58 -0.60 14.21
N GLN A 23 18.52 -0.23 15.09
CA GLN A 23 18.29 0.79 16.10
C GLN A 23 17.96 2.17 15.50
N GLN A 24 18.62 2.54 14.41
CA GLN A 24 18.43 3.83 13.77
C GLN A 24 17.07 3.95 13.06
N TYR A 25 16.65 2.91 12.32
CA TYR A 25 15.48 3.00 11.43
C TYR A 25 14.23 2.32 11.97
N TRP A 26 14.30 1.56 13.08
CA TRP A 26 13.14 0.84 13.62
C TRP A 26 11.95 1.75 13.90
N ASN A 27 12.16 2.86 14.63
CA ASN A 27 11.07 3.78 15.00
C ASN A 27 10.44 4.43 13.77
N MET A 28 11.25 4.78 12.77
CA MET A 28 10.79 5.38 11.52
C MET A 28 9.90 4.41 10.74
N ILE A 29 10.37 3.18 10.54
CA ILE A 29 9.59 2.15 9.83
C ILE A 29 8.36 1.77 10.65
N TYR A 30 8.44 1.65 11.97
CA TYR A 30 7.29 1.37 12.83
C TYR A 30 6.21 2.46 12.74
N ASN A 31 6.62 3.73 12.79
CA ASN A 31 5.70 4.85 12.65
C ASN A 31 5.02 4.84 11.29
N PHE A 32 5.77 4.55 10.24
CA PHE A 32 5.24 4.40 8.90
C PHE A 32 4.24 3.23 8.78
N THR A 33 4.59 2.04 9.24
CA THR A 33 3.72 0.86 9.14
C THR A 33 2.41 1.05 9.91
N ARG A 34 2.46 1.74 11.07
CA ARG A 34 1.27 1.98 11.90
C ARG A 34 0.22 2.87 11.23
N LEU A 35 0.62 3.71 10.26
CA LEU A 35 -0.35 4.48 9.48
C LEU A 35 -1.24 3.58 8.62
N TYR A 36 -0.81 2.35 8.35
CA TYR A 36 -1.44 1.46 7.40
C TYR A 36 -1.94 0.15 8.01
N THR A 37 -1.44 -0.29 9.17
CA THR A 37 -1.91 -1.50 9.86
C THR A 37 -2.94 -1.21 10.95
N ASN A 38 -3.78 -2.20 11.29
CA ASN A 38 -4.84 -2.02 12.28
C ASN A 38 -4.42 -2.39 13.72
N SER A 39 -3.28 -3.05 13.91
CA SER A 39 -2.78 -3.46 15.22
C SER A 39 -1.30 -3.11 15.41
N ILE A 40 -0.87 -3.01 16.68
CA ILE A 40 0.54 -2.81 17.05
C ILE A 40 1.37 -4.02 16.64
N ASP A 41 0.81 -5.23 16.78
CA ASP A 41 1.51 -6.47 16.48
C ASP A 41 1.75 -6.61 14.97
N ASP A 42 0.76 -6.27 14.13
CA ASP A 42 0.91 -6.25 12.67
C ASP A 42 2.03 -5.29 12.25
N SER A 43 2.07 -4.09 12.85
CA SER A 43 3.14 -3.12 12.61
C SER A 43 4.52 -3.69 12.95
N LYS A 44 4.66 -4.30 14.13
CA LYS A 44 5.94 -4.87 14.57
C LYS A 44 6.38 -6.03 13.68
N GLU A 45 5.44 -6.87 13.25
CA GLU A 45 5.72 -7.97 12.33
C GLU A 45 6.23 -7.45 10.98
N ILE A 46 5.59 -6.40 10.42
CA ILE A 46 6.06 -5.80 9.17
C ILE A 46 7.46 -5.20 9.35
N VAL A 47 7.72 -4.48 10.45
CA VAL A 47 9.07 -3.95 10.74
C VAL A 47 10.09 -5.09 10.78
N GLN A 48 9.77 -6.19 11.45
CA GLN A 48 10.64 -7.36 11.49
C GLN A 48 10.91 -7.91 10.08
N GLN A 49 9.88 -8.06 9.26
CA GLN A 49 10.02 -8.51 7.87
C GLN A 49 10.87 -7.56 7.02
N VAL A 50 10.78 -6.24 7.25
CA VAL A 50 11.63 -5.24 6.57
C VAL A 50 13.09 -5.52 6.85
N PHE A 51 13.45 -5.69 8.12
CA PHE A 51 14.83 -5.94 8.51
C PHE A 51 15.32 -7.34 8.11
N ILE A 52 14.46 -8.36 8.08
CA ILE A 52 14.80 -9.66 7.48
C ILE A 52 15.14 -9.48 6.00
N LYS A 53 14.31 -8.77 5.24
CA LYS A 53 14.56 -8.51 3.82
C LYS A 53 15.81 -7.66 3.58
N LEU A 54 16.08 -6.68 4.43
CA LEU A 54 17.35 -5.94 4.41
C LEU A 54 18.52 -6.91 4.55
N TRP A 55 18.48 -7.81 5.54
CA TRP A 55 19.53 -8.80 5.73
C TRP A 55 19.65 -9.71 4.51
N GLU A 56 18.57 -10.31 4.01
CA GLU A 56 18.59 -11.18 2.82
C GLU A 56 19.20 -10.49 1.59
N ASN A 57 18.90 -9.21 1.38
CA ASN A 57 19.34 -8.45 0.22
C ASN A 57 20.64 -7.65 0.44
N ARG A 58 21.26 -7.77 1.63
CA ARG A 58 22.39 -6.93 2.05
C ARG A 58 23.56 -6.87 1.06
N LYS A 59 23.83 -7.98 0.36
CA LYS A 59 24.93 -8.09 -0.61
C LYS A 59 24.74 -7.17 -1.84
N PHE A 60 23.49 -6.82 -2.15
CA PHE A 60 23.12 -6.00 -3.31
C PHE A 60 22.99 -4.51 -3.01
N LEU A 61 23.18 -4.10 -1.75
CA LEU A 61 23.12 -2.70 -1.36
C LEU A 61 24.21 -1.89 -2.07
N LYS A 62 23.81 -0.72 -2.61
CA LYS A 62 24.72 0.28 -3.13
C LYS A 62 24.98 1.35 -2.07
N GLU A 63 26.23 1.75 -1.95
CA GLU A 63 26.69 2.66 -0.89
C GLU A 63 26.30 4.13 -1.11
N ASP A 64 25.88 4.48 -2.33
CA ASP A 64 25.48 5.83 -2.74
C ASP A 64 23.96 5.97 -2.92
N GLU A 65 23.18 4.93 -2.64
CA GLU A 65 21.71 4.98 -2.71
C GLU A 65 21.10 5.47 -1.40
N ASN A 66 19.91 6.07 -1.49
CA ASN A 66 19.14 6.49 -0.33
C ASN A 66 18.66 5.27 0.47
N PHE A 67 19.36 4.95 1.56
CA PHE A 67 19.09 3.79 2.39
C PHE A 67 17.71 3.83 3.07
N GLU A 68 17.30 5.02 3.51
CA GLU A 68 15.97 5.26 4.06
C GLU A 68 14.87 4.95 3.02
N GLY A 69 15.02 5.48 1.80
CA GLY A 69 14.11 5.21 0.69
C GLY A 69 14.03 3.72 0.34
N PHE A 70 15.17 3.01 0.38
CA PHE A 70 15.21 1.57 0.19
C PHE A 70 14.38 0.82 1.25
N LEU A 71 14.50 1.17 2.54
CA LEU A 71 13.72 0.55 3.61
C LEU A 71 12.22 0.85 3.47
N PHE A 72 11.85 2.08 3.08
CA PHE A 72 10.45 2.43 2.81
C PHE A 72 9.86 1.61 1.67
N ILE A 73 10.61 1.39 0.59
CA ILE A 73 10.18 0.54 -0.53
C ILE A 73 9.90 -0.89 -0.04
N ILE A 74 10.79 -1.45 0.78
CA ILE A 74 10.58 -2.79 1.37
C ILE A 74 9.31 -2.80 2.23
N ALA A 75 9.16 -1.81 3.13
CA ALA A 75 8.02 -1.72 4.03
C ALA A 75 6.70 -1.60 3.25
N ARG A 76 6.64 -0.72 2.26
CA ARG A 76 5.51 -0.58 1.33
C ARG A 76 5.16 -1.90 0.69
N ASN A 77 6.14 -2.61 0.15
CA ASN A 77 5.90 -3.88 -0.54
C ASN A 77 5.35 -4.94 0.41
N ILE A 78 5.83 -5.00 1.65
CA ILE A 78 5.31 -5.93 2.66
C ILE A 78 3.89 -5.55 3.07
N ILE A 79 3.63 -4.28 3.36
CA ILE A 79 2.28 -3.78 3.70
C ILE A 79 1.32 -4.10 2.55
N PHE A 80 1.70 -3.78 1.32
CA PHE A 80 0.88 -4.08 0.16
C PHE A 80 0.60 -5.59 0.03
N ASN A 81 1.63 -6.44 0.20
CA ASN A 81 1.45 -7.89 0.13
C ASN A 81 0.59 -8.45 1.27
N SER A 82 0.65 -7.88 2.47
CA SER A 82 -0.18 -8.33 3.60
C SER A 82 -1.66 -8.01 3.34
N PHE A 83 -1.95 -6.87 2.72
CA PHE A 83 -3.30 -6.55 2.26
C PHE A 83 -3.73 -7.33 1.01
N LYS A 84 -2.79 -7.65 0.10
CA LYS A 84 -3.03 -8.46 -1.10
C LYS A 84 -3.31 -9.93 -0.80
N ARG A 85 -2.78 -10.53 0.27
CA ARG A 85 -3.21 -11.86 0.71
C ARG A 85 -4.71 -11.91 1.06
N SER A 86 -5.36 -10.75 1.23
CA SER A 86 -6.81 -10.63 1.35
C SER A 86 -7.54 -10.47 0.00
N PHE A 87 -6.86 -10.20 -1.13
CA PHE A 87 -7.44 -9.95 -2.45
C PHE A 87 -6.51 -10.35 -3.64
N ASN A 88 -6.91 -11.39 -4.38
CA ASN A 88 -6.45 -11.89 -5.70
C ASN A 88 -4.99 -11.64 -6.18
N GLU A 89 -4.33 -12.75 -6.51
CA GLU A 89 -2.90 -12.87 -6.84
C GLU A 89 -2.49 -12.26 -8.20
N ASP A 90 -3.38 -12.20 -9.20
CA ASP A 90 -2.99 -11.96 -10.61
C ASP A 90 -2.42 -10.57 -10.93
N PHE A 91 -2.79 -9.52 -10.19
CA PHE A 91 -2.26 -8.16 -10.41
C PHE A 91 -0.76 -8.01 -10.05
N TYR A 92 -0.16 -9.03 -9.40
CA TYR A 92 1.19 -9.01 -8.81
C TYR A 92 2.30 -8.96 -9.86
N LYS A 93 2.13 -9.68 -10.96
CA LYS A 93 3.23 -9.91 -11.91
C LYS A 93 3.55 -8.68 -12.75
N ILE A 94 2.59 -7.76 -12.89
CA ILE A 94 2.70 -6.61 -13.80
C ILE A 94 3.34 -5.40 -13.11
N SER A 95 2.99 -5.12 -11.83
CA SER A 95 3.47 -3.92 -11.14
C SER A 95 4.89 -4.03 -10.57
N VAL A 96 5.28 -5.23 -10.11
CA VAL A 96 6.63 -5.47 -9.56
C VAL A 96 7.70 -5.29 -10.65
N LEU A 97 7.45 -5.73 -11.88
CA LEU A 97 8.41 -5.57 -12.98
C LEU A 97 8.60 -4.09 -13.35
N LYS A 98 7.53 -3.30 -13.34
CA LYS A 98 7.53 -1.89 -13.78
C LYS A 98 8.22 -0.95 -12.76
N ALA A 99 8.00 -1.20 -11.47
CA ALA A 99 8.64 -0.42 -10.40
C ALA A 99 10.16 -0.66 -10.30
N TYR A 100 10.66 -1.83 -10.73
CA TYR A 100 12.10 -2.12 -10.79
C TYR A 100 12.81 -1.39 -11.94
N THR A 101 12.10 -0.97 -12.98
CA THR A 101 12.70 -0.44 -14.21
C THR A 101 12.75 1.08 -14.30
N GLU A 102 11.98 1.82 -13.49
CA GLU A 102 11.70 3.25 -13.77
C GLU A 102 12.17 4.26 -12.70
N THR A 103 12.88 3.88 -11.63
CA THR A 103 13.29 4.86 -10.61
C THR A 103 14.56 5.64 -11.01
N ARG A 104 14.37 6.75 -11.74
CA ARG A 104 15.30 7.90 -11.73
C ARG A 104 14.55 9.12 -11.18
N MET A 105 14.71 9.39 -9.89
CA MET A 105 14.13 10.58 -9.24
C MET A 105 15.06 11.79 -9.42
N LYS A 106 14.60 12.81 -10.15
CA LYS A 106 14.93 14.23 -9.97
C LYS A 106 13.90 15.06 -10.74
N ASP A 107 13.30 16.02 -10.05
CA ASP A 107 12.47 17.13 -10.56
C ASP A 107 10.98 16.78 -10.81
N TYR A 108 10.08 16.89 -9.80
CA TYR A 108 8.63 16.70 -10.07
C TYR A 108 7.58 17.43 -9.17
N TYR A 109 7.94 18.43 -8.36
CA TYR A 109 7.01 18.97 -7.34
C TYR A 109 5.81 19.84 -7.78
N GLU A 110 5.57 20.13 -9.07
CA GLU A 110 4.41 20.97 -9.50
C GLU A 110 3.47 20.33 -10.54
N ILE A 111 3.86 19.21 -11.17
CA ILE A 111 3.03 18.49 -12.17
C ILE A 111 2.19 17.37 -11.50
N GLU A 112 2.45 17.14 -10.22
CA GLU A 112 2.00 15.98 -9.44
C GLU A 112 0.51 15.96 -9.10
N GLU A 113 -0.10 17.07 -8.68
CA GLU A 113 -1.46 17.04 -8.12
C GLU A 113 -2.54 16.62 -9.13
N ASP A 114 -2.46 17.07 -10.38
CA ASP A 114 -3.44 16.73 -11.43
C ASP A 114 -3.28 15.28 -11.94
N ILE A 115 -2.04 14.78 -11.96
CA ILE A 115 -1.75 13.38 -12.31
C ILE A 115 -2.25 12.45 -11.21
N TYR A 116 -1.95 12.74 -9.95
CA TYR A 116 -2.40 11.94 -8.82
C TYR A 116 -3.92 11.88 -8.70
N ALA A 117 -4.63 12.98 -9.00
CA ALA A 117 -6.09 13.00 -9.02
C ALA A 117 -6.67 12.09 -10.13
N THR A 118 -6.05 12.10 -11.31
CA THR A 118 -6.48 11.29 -12.45
C THR A 118 -6.24 9.80 -12.18
N GLU A 119 -5.06 9.44 -11.71
CA GLU A 119 -4.71 8.05 -11.38
C GLU A 119 -5.58 7.52 -10.21
N LEU A 120 -5.86 8.36 -9.21
CA LEU A 120 -6.77 8.01 -8.11
C LEU A 120 -8.18 7.71 -8.61
N LYS A 121 -8.67 8.50 -9.57
CA LYS A 121 -9.98 8.29 -10.20
C LYS A 121 -10.04 6.99 -11.00
N GLU A 122 -9.00 6.70 -11.78
CA GLU A 122 -8.91 5.45 -12.55
C GLU A 122 -8.90 4.23 -11.63
N TYR A 123 -8.12 4.27 -10.55
CA TYR A 123 -8.06 3.16 -9.60
C TYR A 123 -9.34 3.02 -8.77
N LEU A 124 -9.98 4.11 -8.36
CA LEU A 124 -11.31 4.06 -7.76
C LEU A 124 -12.31 3.37 -8.68
N THR A 125 -12.24 3.64 -9.99
CA THR A 125 -13.07 2.97 -11.01
C THR A 125 -12.78 1.47 -11.04
N LEU A 126 -11.51 1.07 -11.09
CA LEU A 126 -11.11 -0.35 -11.04
C LEU A 126 -11.58 -1.05 -9.76
N LEU A 127 -11.51 -0.38 -8.61
CA LEU A 127 -11.99 -0.93 -7.34
C LEU A 127 -13.51 -1.11 -7.34
N ILE A 128 -14.26 -0.14 -7.86
CA ILE A 128 -15.71 -0.26 -8.01
C ILE A 128 -16.06 -1.41 -8.96
N ASP A 129 -15.30 -1.56 -10.05
CA ASP A 129 -15.47 -2.65 -11.02
C ASP A 129 -15.16 -4.04 -10.44
N SER A 130 -14.30 -4.11 -9.43
CA SER A 130 -13.97 -5.36 -8.73
C SER A 130 -14.97 -5.79 -7.66
N LEU A 131 -15.95 -4.93 -7.32
CA LEU A 131 -17.02 -5.30 -6.40
C LEU A 131 -17.87 -6.44 -7.00
N PRO A 132 -18.42 -7.34 -6.16
CA PRO A 132 -19.39 -8.33 -6.63
C PRO A 132 -20.52 -7.66 -7.40
N PRO A 133 -21.03 -8.25 -8.51
CA PRO A 133 -21.94 -7.56 -9.44
C PRO A 133 -23.13 -6.89 -8.77
N ARG A 134 -23.77 -7.58 -7.82
CA ARG A 134 -24.92 -7.07 -7.07
C ARG A 134 -24.55 -5.98 -6.05
N GLN A 135 -23.33 -6.01 -5.49
CA GLN A 135 -22.84 -4.94 -4.62
C GLN A 135 -22.49 -3.70 -5.44
N LYS A 136 -21.83 -3.88 -6.61
CA LYS A 136 -21.53 -2.82 -7.56
C LYS A 136 -22.81 -2.11 -8.00
N GLU A 137 -23.81 -2.86 -8.45
CA GLU A 137 -25.11 -2.32 -8.89
C GLU A 137 -25.76 -1.46 -7.78
N ILE A 138 -25.87 -2.00 -6.55
CA ILE A 138 -26.42 -1.26 -5.40
C ILE A 138 -25.61 0.01 -5.10
N PHE A 139 -24.27 -0.07 -5.18
CA PHE A 139 -23.38 1.06 -4.93
C PHE A 139 -23.53 2.17 -5.97
N LEU A 140 -23.60 1.82 -7.27
CA LEU A 140 -23.78 2.76 -8.37
C LEU A 140 -25.15 3.45 -8.30
N LEU A 141 -26.23 2.70 -8.04
CA LEU A 141 -27.56 3.27 -7.86
C LEU A 141 -27.59 4.32 -6.72
N SER A 142 -26.83 4.09 -5.65
CA SER A 142 -26.73 5.04 -4.54
C SER A 142 -25.83 6.25 -4.84
N ARG A 143 -24.78 6.11 -5.65
CA ARG A 143 -23.73 7.13 -5.83
C ARG A 143 -23.84 7.91 -7.13
N GLU A 144 -24.27 7.28 -8.21
CA GLU A 144 -24.43 7.91 -9.52
C GLU A 144 -25.87 8.39 -9.73
N GLU A 145 -26.85 7.55 -9.37
CA GLU A 145 -28.27 7.89 -9.51
C GLU A 145 -28.88 8.58 -8.27
N ASN A 146 -28.12 8.69 -7.17
CA ASN A 146 -28.54 9.31 -5.90
C ASN A 146 -29.84 8.74 -5.30
N LEU A 147 -30.16 7.47 -5.59
CA LEU A 147 -31.35 6.83 -5.04
C LEU A 147 -31.20 6.58 -3.53
N SER A 148 -32.30 6.76 -2.81
CA SER A 148 -32.42 6.35 -1.40
C SER A 148 -32.38 4.83 -1.26
N TYR A 149 -32.04 4.35 -0.07
CA TYR A 149 -31.98 2.90 0.17
C TYR A 149 -33.34 2.21 0.00
N SER A 150 -34.44 2.92 0.26
CA SER A 150 -35.81 2.47 -0.04
C SER A 150 -36.05 2.34 -1.54
N GLU A 151 -35.69 3.34 -2.34
CA GLU A 151 -35.89 3.28 -3.79
C GLU A 151 -35.04 2.17 -4.45
N ILE A 152 -33.82 1.94 -3.95
CA ILE A 152 -32.97 0.84 -4.40
C ILE A 152 -33.58 -0.52 -4.00
N ALA A 153 -34.09 -0.63 -2.78
CA ALA A 153 -34.74 -1.84 -2.28
C ALA A 153 -35.96 -2.21 -3.13
N ASP A 154 -36.81 -1.22 -3.42
CA ASP A 154 -38.00 -1.38 -4.26
C ASP A 154 -37.62 -1.75 -5.70
N ARG A 155 -36.64 -1.04 -6.29
CA ARG A 155 -36.17 -1.30 -7.66
C ARG A 155 -35.60 -2.71 -7.85
N LEU A 156 -34.88 -3.21 -6.85
CA LEU A 156 -34.18 -4.50 -6.93
C LEU A 156 -34.95 -5.67 -6.27
N GLY A 157 -36.13 -5.41 -5.70
CA GLY A 157 -36.95 -6.41 -5.01
C GLY A 157 -36.24 -7.04 -3.80
N ILE A 158 -35.48 -6.25 -3.04
CA ILE A 158 -34.73 -6.68 -1.85
C ILE A 158 -35.12 -5.85 -0.62
N SER A 159 -34.64 -6.25 0.57
CA SER A 159 -34.89 -5.45 1.77
C SER A 159 -33.95 -4.24 1.87
N VAL A 160 -34.41 -3.15 2.48
CA VAL A 160 -33.59 -1.96 2.80
C VAL A 160 -32.35 -2.35 3.62
N LYS A 161 -32.48 -3.30 4.56
CA LYS A 161 -31.33 -3.85 5.32
C LYS A 161 -30.29 -4.51 4.43
N THR A 162 -30.70 -5.18 3.35
CA THR A 162 -29.79 -5.78 2.37
C THR A 162 -29.02 -4.69 1.62
N VAL A 163 -29.68 -3.59 1.26
CA VAL A 163 -29.05 -2.42 0.65
C VAL A 163 -28.02 -1.79 1.60
N GLU A 164 -28.40 -1.52 2.85
CA GLU A 164 -27.51 -0.95 3.88
C GLU A 164 -26.24 -1.79 4.09
N HIS A 165 -26.42 -3.11 4.20
CA HIS A 165 -25.30 -4.04 4.38
C HIS A 165 -24.38 -4.07 3.16
N SER A 166 -24.96 -4.06 1.96
CA SER A 166 -24.22 -4.01 0.70
C SER A 166 -23.38 -2.73 0.58
N ILE A 167 -23.98 -1.56 0.87
CA ILE A 167 -23.29 -0.27 0.86
C ILE A 167 -22.18 -0.24 1.91
N SER A 168 -22.47 -0.71 3.13
CA SER A 168 -21.49 -0.74 4.22
C SER A 168 -20.28 -1.63 3.88
N LYS A 169 -20.50 -2.81 3.28
CA LYS A 169 -19.43 -3.67 2.77
C LYS A 169 -18.62 -3.02 1.65
N SER A 170 -19.30 -2.40 0.68
CA SER A 170 -18.66 -1.71 -0.44
C SER A 170 -17.77 -0.57 0.06
N LEU A 171 -18.26 0.27 0.97
CA LEU A 171 -17.48 1.36 1.57
C LEU A 171 -16.29 0.87 2.38
N LYS A 172 -16.45 -0.23 3.14
CA LYS A 172 -15.34 -0.84 3.88
C LYS A 172 -14.25 -1.34 2.91
N TYR A 173 -14.67 -1.99 1.83
CA TYR A 173 -13.77 -2.46 0.77
C TYR A 173 -13.02 -1.28 0.11
N LEU A 174 -13.75 -0.27 -0.37
CA LEU A 174 -13.16 0.89 -1.04
C LEU A 174 -12.19 1.64 -0.13
N LYS A 175 -12.57 1.90 1.14
CA LYS A 175 -11.70 2.59 2.10
C LYS A 175 -10.39 1.82 2.38
N ALA A 176 -10.46 0.50 2.48
CA ALA A 176 -9.27 -0.32 2.70
C ALA A 176 -8.32 -0.28 1.49
N ASN A 177 -8.86 -0.30 0.27
CA ASN A 177 -8.05 -0.35 -0.94
C ASN A 177 -7.58 1.02 -1.44
N VAL A 178 -8.30 2.11 -1.13
CA VAL A 178 -7.84 3.48 -1.38
C VAL A 178 -6.67 3.83 -0.46
N ARG A 179 -6.68 3.36 0.81
CA ARG A 179 -5.53 3.50 1.72
C ARG A 179 -4.26 2.88 1.14
N LEU A 180 -4.37 1.73 0.47
CA LEU A 180 -3.23 1.13 -0.22
C LEU A 180 -2.66 2.02 -1.31
N MET A 181 -3.51 2.72 -2.06
CA MET A 181 -3.07 3.64 -3.11
C MET A 181 -2.35 4.87 -2.55
N LEU A 182 -2.79 5.38 -1.40
CA LEU A 182 -2.07 6.45 -0.70
C LEU A 182 -0.64 6.02 -0.30
N ILE A 183 -0.40 4.72 -0.04
CA ILE A 183 0.96 4.20 0.20
C ILE A 183 1.81 4.27 -1.08
N PHE A 184 1.21 4.07 -2.26
CA PHE A 184 1.93 4.16 -3.53
C PHE A 184 2.35 5.60 -3.83
N PHE A 185 1.47 6.57 -3.60
CA PHE A 185 1.73 7.99 -3.94
C PHE A 185 2.46 8.79 -2.88
N ALA A 186 2.54 8.34 -1.62
CA ALA A 186 3.24 9.08 -0.57
C ALA A 186 4.77 9.22 -0.79
N PHE A 187 5.34 8.61 -1.85
CA PHE A 187 6.78 8.64 -2.14
C PHE A 187 7.10 8.74 -3.64
N TYR A 188 6.17 9.25 -4.44
CA TYR A 188 6.51 9.79 -5.76
C TYR A 188 6.67 11.31 -5.64
#